data_AF-A0A4Y2G1I9-F1
#
_entry.id   AF-A0A4Y2G1I9-F1
#
_cell.length_a   1.000
_cell.length_b   1.000
_cell.length_c   1.000
_cell.angle_alpha   90.00
_cell.angle_beta   90.00
_cell.angle_gamma   90.00
#
_symmetry.space_group_name_H-M   'P 1'
#
loop_
_entity.id
_entity.type
_entity.pdbx_description
1 polymer ?
#
loop_
_entity_poly.entity_id
_entity_poly.type
_entity_poly.pdbx_seq_one_letter_code
_entity_poly.pdbx_strand_id
1 'polypeptide(L)'
;MLQLFWILPFGEELLHAPQMHQVQRSTSNQRMQHRKKIEDLNCINCAEKGHLAAWKGCKAFPVIKKSSTRQPGKSYSQAAADKKRKEGKTEEKETEAKTNEDTYLADLKDSLQALKEVKILLKEFLTLLEASLRCRQAKTKQEKALIVLSALMDD
;
A
#
# COMPACT_ATOMS: atom_id res chain seq x y z
N MET A 1 61.24 46.85 -6.64
CA MET A 1 60.34 47.69 -5.83
C MET A 1 58.91 47.22 -6.09
N LEU A 2 58.33 46.50 -5.12
CA LEU A 2 57.17 46.90 -4.26
C LEU A 2 55.82 46.49 -4.90
N GLN A 3 55.21 45.36 -4.49
CA GLN A 3 54.13 45.18 -3.48
C GLN A 3 52.71 45.51 -4.01
N LEU A 4 51.81 44.51 -4.12
CA LEU A 4 50.59 44.23 -3.27
C LEU A 4 49.44 45.27 -3.50
N PHE A 5 48.12 45.01 -3.60
CA PHE A 5 47.21 43.88 -3.39
C PHE A 5 45.74 44.32 -3.75
N TRP A 6 44.83 43.36 -4.02
CA TRP A 6 43.33 43.42 -4.15
C TRP A 6 42.72 44.23 -5.32
N ILE A 7 41.68 43.80 -6.04
CA ILE A 7 40.32 43.40 -5.61
C ILE A 7 39.70 42.42 -6.64
N LEU A 8 39.04 41.35 -6.17
CA LEU A 8 38.14 40.45 -6.91
C LEU A 8 36.85 41.16 -7.36
N PRO A 9 36.24 40.74 -8.48
CA PRO A 9 34.78 40.69 -8.56
C PRO A 9 34.30 39.25 -8.73
N PHE A 10 33.69 38.74 -7.66
CA PHE A 10 32.36 38.14 -7.64
C PHE A 10 31.87 37.57 -9.00
N GLY A 11 32.03 36.26 -9.20
CA GLY A 11 31.44 35.54 -10.33
C GLY A 11 29.97 35.23 -10.08
N GLU A 12 29.08 35.79 -10.90
CA GLU A 12 27.69 35.36 -11.03
C GLU A 12 27.64 33.97 -11.67
N GLU A 13 27.43 32.96 -10.84
CA GLU A 13 27.12 31.59 -11.27
C GLU A 13 25.66 31.56 -11.76
N LEU A 14 25.49 31.66 -13.08
CA LEU A 14 24.21 31.49 -13.76
C LEU A 14 23.68 30.06 -13.55
N LEU A 15 22.63 29.99 -12.74
CA LEU A 15 21.71 28.88 -12.54
C LEU A 15 21.43 28.13 -13.86
N HIS A 16 22.06 26.97 -14.07
CA HIS A 16 21.62 26.01 -15.08
C HIS A 16 20.57 25.09 -14.46
N ALA A 17 19.31 25.30 -14.83
CA ALA A 17 18.22 24.39 -14.51
C ALA A 17 18.40 23.06 -15.30
N PRO A 18 18.31 21.88 -14.66
CA PRO A 18 18.36 20.62 -15.38
C PRO A 18 17.07 20.41 -16.18
N GLN A 19 17.19 20.13 -17.48
CA GLN A 19 16.06 19.76 -18.31
C GLN A 19 15.47 18.42 -17.87
N MET A 20 14.21 18.45 -17.47
CA MET A 20 13.37 17.29 -17.18
C MET A 20 13.09 16.53 -18.49
N HIS A 21 13.81 15.45 -18.73
CA HIS A 21 13.44 14.49 -19.78
C HIS A 21 12.08 13.88 -19.44
N GLN A 22 11.09 14.12 -20.29
CA GLN A 22 9.80 13.44 -20.18
C GLN A 22 9.97 11.95 -20.51
N VAL A 23 9.96 11.12 -19.48
CA VAL A 23 9.84 9.68 -19.62
C VAL A 23 8.43 9.37 -20.12
N GLN A 24 8.31 9.04 -21.40
CA GLN A 24 7.08 8.46 -21.95
C GLN A 24 6.88 7.06 -21.36
N ARG A 25 6.04 6.95 -20.31
CA ARG A 25 5.58 5.64 -19.83
C ARG A 25 4.61 5.05 -20.86
N SER A 26 5.08 4.11 -21.66
CA SER A 26 4.21 3.21 -22.41
C SER A 26 3.53 2.23 -21.45
N THR A 27 2.39 2.64 -20.87
CA THR A 27 1.51 1.68 -20.21
C THR A 27 0.76 0.91 -21.28
N SER A 28 1.34 -0.21 -21.72
CA SER A 28 0.64 -1.24 -22.48
C SER A 28 -0.43 -1.86 -21.56
N ASN A 29 -1.60 -1.23 -21.50
CA ASN A 29 -2.78 -1.84 -20.91
C ASN A 29 -3.33 -2.85 -21.93
N GLN A 30 -2.79 -4.07 -21.93
CA GLN A 30 -3.50 -5.18 -22.56
C GLN A 30 -4.81 -5.39 -21.79
N ARG A 31 -5.89 -4.87 -22.37
CA ARG A 31 -7.26 -5.08 -21.92
C ARG A 31 -7.60 -6.56 -22.09
N MET A 32 -7.45 -7.37 -21.05
CA MET A 32 -7.92 -8.75 -21.05
C MET A 32 -9.44 -8.76 -21.27
N GLN A 33 -9.86 -9.17 -22.47
CA GLN A 33 -11.26 -9.40 -22.81
C GLN A 33 -11.68 -10.80 -22.31
N HIS A 34 -11.73 -11.02 -21.00
CA HIS A 34 -12.30 -12.25 -20.46
C HIS A 34 -13.79 -12.06 -20.18
N ARG A 35 -14.64 -12.10 -21.22
CA ARG A 35 -16.08 -12.33 -21.05
C ARG A 35 -16.39 -13.81 -21.31
N LYS A 36 -16.04 -14.67 -20.36
CA LYS A 36 -16.70 -15.98 -20.29
C LYS A 36 -18.03 -15.77 -19.57
N LYS A 37 -19.13 -15.96 -20.29
CA LYS A 37 -20.47 -15.96 -19.72
C LYS A 37 -20.53 -17.21 -18.83
N ILE A 38 -20.67 -17.04 -17.53
CA ILE A 38 -20.81 -18.19 -16.62
C ILE A 38 -22.22 -18.73 -16.85
N GLU A 39 -22.30 -19.88 -17.51
CA GLU A 39 -23.58 -20.49 -17.93
C GLU A 39 -24.39 -20.96 -16.72
N ASP A 40 -23.72 -21.34 -15.63
CA ASP A 40 -24.34 -21.81 -14.40
C ASP A 40 -23.76 -21.09 -13.17
N LEU A 41 -24.49 -20.07 -12.72
CA LEU A 41 -24.19 -19.32 -11.52
C LEU A 41 -24.75 -20.06 -10.30
N ASN A 42 -23.97 -21.01 -9.79
CA ASN A 42 -24.30 -21.71 -8.55
C ASN A 42 -23.82 -20.88 -7.35
N CYS A 43 -24.65 -20.80 -6.31
CA CYS A 43 -24.26 -20.14 -5.08
C CYS A 43 -23.17 -20.94 -4.36
N ILE A 44 -22.07 -20.28 -3.99
CA ILE A 44 -20.95 -20.90 -3.25
C ILE A 44 -21.37 -21.48 -1.88
N ASN A 45 -22.43 -20.96 -1.28
CA ASN A 45 -22.85 -21.32 0.08
C ASN A 45 -23.99 -22.35 0.16
N CYS A 46 -24.80 -22.53 -0.89
CA CYS A 46 -25.88 -23.52 -0.89
C CYS A 46 -25.97 -24.37 -2.16
N ALA A 47 -25.08 -24.16 -3.13
CA ALA A 47 -25.04 -24.83 -4.43
C ALA A 47 -26.32 -24.71 -5.28
N GLU A 48 -27.33 -23.94 -4.85
CA GLU A 48 -28.55 -23.68 -5.62
C GLU A 48 -28.30 -22.63 -6.72
N LYS A 49 -29.08 -22.73 -7.80
CA LYS A 49 -29.08 -21.79 -8.93
C LYS A 49 -29.97 -20.57 -8.63
N GLY A 50 -29.67 -19.43 -9.24
CA GLY A 50 -30.55 -18.25 -9.22
C GLY A 50 -30.15 -17.11 -8.28
N HIS A 51 -29.05 -17.24 -7.54
CA HIS A 51 -28.46 -16.13 -6.79
C HIS A 51 -26.92 -16.20 -6.80
N LEU A 52 -26.30 -15.03 -6.87
CA LEU A 52 -24.91 -14.86 -7.29
C LEU A 52 -23.91 -14.60 -6.15
N ALA A 53 -24.39 -14.34 -4.94
CA ALA A 53 -23.53 -14.04 -3.82
C ALA A 53 -24.24 -14.30 -2.50
N ALA A 54 -23.46 -14.77 -1.53
CA ALA A 54 -23.78 -15.13 -0.16
C ALA A 54 -24.75 -14.21 0.59
N TRP A 55 -24.87 -12.93 0.24
CA TRP A 55 -25.48 -11.97 1.17
C TRP A 55 -26.99 -11.75 1.06
N LYS A 56 -27.63 -12.10 -0.06
CA LYS A 56 -29.08 -11.81 -0.21
C LYS A 56 -29.80 -12.96 -0.91
N GLY A 57 -30.66 -13.65 -0.15
CA GLY A 57 -31.53 -14.71 -0.68
C GLY A 57 -30.97 -16.12 -0.59
N CYS A 58 -29.74 -16.33 -0.10
CA CYS A 58 -29.21 -17.67 0.14
C CYS A 58 -29.83 -18.29 1.39
N LYS A 59 -30.41 -19.50 1.25
CA LYS A 59 -31.08 -20.24 2.33
C LYS A 59 -30.14 -20.63 3.48
N ALA A 60 -28.83 -20.72 3.22
CA ALA A 60 -27.82 -20.98 4.23
C ALA A 60 -27.72 -19.85 5.28
N PHE A 61 -28.22 -18.65 4.98
CA PHE A 61 -28.25 -17.54 5.92
C PHE A 61 -29.61 -17.42 6.60
N PRO A 62 -29.64 -17.12 7.91
CA PRO A 62 -30.89 -16.88 8.62
C PRO A 62 -31.58 -15.64 8.05
N VAL A 63 -32.83 -15.80 7.62
CA VAL A 63 -33.69 -14.66 7.29
C VAL A 63 -34.07 -13.97 8.59
N ILE A 64 -33.44 -12.82 8.86
CA ILE A 64 -33.85 -11.96 9.97
C ILE A 64 -35.26 -11.45 9.65
N LYS A 65 -36.27 -12.08 10.25
CA LYS A 65 -37.64 -11.58 10.22
C LYS A 65 -37.62 -10.25 10.95
N LYS A 66 -37.77 -9.15 10.22
CA LYS A 66 -38.05 -7.85 10.82
C LYS A 66 -39.35 -8.03 11.61
N SER A 67 -39.30 -7.99 12.94
CA SER A 67 -40.51 -7.81 13.72
C SER A 67 -41.16 -6.52 13.21
N SER A 68 -42.44 -6.60 12.84
CA SER A 68 -43.18 -5.44 12.31
C SER A 68 -43.22 -4.27 13.31
N THR A 69 -42.85 -4.53 14.57
CA THR A 69 -42.67 -3.54 15.61
C THR A 69 -41.32 -2.85 15.42
N ARG A 70 -41.27 -1.86 14.52
CA ARG A 70 -40.28 -0.78 14.61
C ARG A 70 -40.44 -0.17 16.00
N GLN A 71 -39.55 -0.51 16.93
CA GLN A 71 -39.38 0.34 18.11
C GLN A 71 -38.94 1.70 17.57
N PRO A 72 -39.66 2.80 17.86
CA PRO A 72 -39.21 4.12 17.48
C PRO A 72 -37.86 4.37 18.17
N GLY A 73 -36.78 4.16 17.43
CA GLY A 73 -35.44 4.47 17.90
C GLY A 73 -35.35 5.97 18.11
N LYS A 74 -34.90 6.38 19.30
CA LYS A 74 -34.61 7.79 19.59
C LYS A 74 -33.68 8.33 18.50
N SER A 75 -34.01 9.48 17.92
CA SER A 75 -33.09 10.13 17.00
C SER A 75 -31.81 10.52 17.73
N TYR A 76 -30.70 10.69 17.00
CA TYR A 76 -29.44 11.14 17.58
C TYR A 76 -29.61 12.42 18.43
N SER A 77 -30.49 13.33 17.98
CA SER A 77 -30.85 14.56 18.69
C SER A 77 -31.57 14.30 20.02
N GLN A 78 -32.44 13.28 20.09
CA GLN A 78 -33.15 12.90 21.32
C GLN A 78 -32.20 12.19 22.31
N ALA A 79 -31.30 11.34 21.82
CA ALA A 79 -30.31 10.66 22.66
C ALA A 79 -29.28 11.64 23.26
N ALA A 80 -28.91 12.70 22.54
CA ALA A 80 -28.04 13.76 23.04
C ALA A 80 -28.72 14.63 24.11
N ALA A 81 -30.02 14.89 23.98
CA ALA A 81 -30.79 15.66 24.97
C ALA A 81 -30.98 14.89 26.30
N ASP A 82 -31.12 13.56 26.24
CA ASP A 82 -31.24 12.72 27.44
C ASP A 82 -29.95 12.69 28.29
N LYS A 83 -28.76 12.86 27.68
CA LYS A 83 -27.49 12.96 28.42
C LYS A 83 -27.43 14.21 29.30
N LYS A 84 -28.04 15.31 28.86
CA LYS A 84 -28.09 16.57 29.63
C LYS A 84 -28.93 16.51 30.91
N ARG A 85 -29.74 15.46 31.11
CA ARG A 85 -30.54 15.26 32.33
C ARG A 85 -29.98 14.18 33.26
N LYS A 86 -28.87 13.53 32.90
CA LYS A 86 -28.22 12.47 33.67
C LYS A 86 -26.77 12.78 34.06
N GLU A 87 -26.36 14.04 34.00
CA GLU A 87 -25.13 14.51 34.67
C GLU A 87 -25.40 14.67 36.17
N GLY A 88 -25.48 13.52 36.83
CA GLY A 88 -25.67 13.41 38.26
C GLY A 88 -25.49 11.96 38.65
N LYS A 89 -24.24 11.60 38.95
CA LYS A 89 -23.76 10.30 39.47
C LYS A 89 -23.42 9.24 38.40
N THR A 90 -22.12 9.13 38.08
CA THR A 90 -21.26 7.99 38.47
C THR A 90 -19.99 8.00 37.61
N GLU A 91 -18.87 8.24 38.29
CA GLU A 91 -17.47 7.87 37.99
C GLU A 91 -17.16 7.39 36.55
N GLU A 92 -16.60 8.30 35.77
CA GLU A 92 -15.86 7.98 34.55
C GLU A 92 -14.56 7.26 34.91
N LYS A 93 -14.46 6.01 34.45
CA LYS A 93 -13.22 5.25 34.42
C LYS A 93 -12.40 5.74 33.22
N GLU A 94 -11.67 6.84 33.41
CA GLU A 94 -10.61 7.27 32.50
C GLU A 94 -9.40 6.34 32.65
N THR A 95 -9.41 5.21 31.95
CA THR A 95 -8.19 4.41 31.72
C THR A 95 -8.28 3.79 30.34
N GLU A 96 -7.78 4.50 29.31
CA GLU A 96 -7.21 3.93 28.07
C GLU A 96 -6.90 5.05 27.07
N ALA A 97 -5.77 5.74 27.27
CA ALA A 97 -5.21 6.63 26.25
C ALA A 97 -3.68 6.59 26.20
N LYS A 98 -3.00 6.07 27.23
CA LYS A 98 -1.53 6.08 27.32
C LYS A 98 -0.84 4.80 26.86
N THR A 99 -1.56 3.69 26.74
CA THR A 99 -0.97 2.39 26.36
C THR A 99 -0.92 2.16 24.84
N ASN A 100 -1.62 2.96 24.04
CA ASN A 100 -1.80 2.71 22.59
C ASN A 100 -0.79 3.46 21.70
N GLU A 101 -0.30 4.62 22.14
CA GLU A 101 0.65 5.45 21.36
C GLU A 101 2.01 4.77 21.23
N ASP A 102 2.56 4.24 22.34
CA ASP A 102 3.87 3.59 22.35
C ASP A 102 3.88 2.31 21.50
N THR A 103 2.80 1.52 21.56
CA THR A 103 2.62 0.33 20.72
C THR A 103 2.46 0.69 19.25
N TYR A 104 1.68 1.72 18.93
CA TYR A 104 1.48 2.18 17.56
C TYR A 104 2.78 2.70 16.92
N LEU A 105 3.59 3.44 17.69
CA LEU A 105 4.89 3.94 17.24
C LEU A 105 5.88 2.79 16.99
N ALA A 106 5.87 1.75 17.84
CA ALA A 106 6.67 0.55 17.65
C ALA A 106 6.28 -0.21 16.37
N ASP A 107 4.98 -0.47 16.17
CA ASP A 107 4.46 -1.16 14.97
C ASP A 107 4.81 -0.40 13.67
N LEU A 108 4.74 0.94 13.70
CA LEU A 108 5.12 1.78 12.57
C LEU A 108 6.63 1.68 12.27
N LYS A 109 7.47 1.66 13.31
CA LYS A 109 8.92 1.50 13.17
C LYS A 109 9.27 0.14 12.57
N ASP A 110 8.61 -0.92 13.02
CA ASP A 110 8.81 -2.27 12.50
C ASP A 110 8.35 -2.38 11.05
N SER A 111 7.20 -1.77 10.72
CA SER A 111 6.72 -1.67 9.33
C SER A 111 7.70 -0.92 8.44
N LEU A 112 8.28 0.19 8.92
CA LEU A 112 9.28 0.96 8.18
C LEU A 112 10.58 0.16 7.98
N GLN A 113 10.98 -0.63 8.97
CA GLN A 113 12.13 -1.53 8.87
C GLN A 113 11.89 -2.64 7.84
N ALA A 114 10.73 -3.28 7.87
CA ALA A 114 10.34 -4.27 6.85
C ALA A 114 10.35 -3.67 5.43
N LEU A 115 9.90 -2.42 5.27
CA LEU A 115 9.96 -1.73 3.98
C LEU A 115 11.40 -1.46 3.50
N LYS A 116 12.34 -1.21 4.41
CA LYS A 116 13.77 -1.07 4.05
C LYS A 116 14.33 -2.39 3.54
N GLU A 117 14.00 -3.50 4.19
CA GLU A 117 14.42 -4.84 3.77
C GLU A 117 13.84 -5.19 2.40
N VAL A 118 12.55 -4.93 2.17
CA VAL A 118 11.93 -5.09 0.85
C VAL A 118 12.64 -4.23 -0.21
N LYS A 119 13.04 -3.00 0.13
CA LYS A 119 13.79 -2.13 -0.78
C LYS A 119 15.16 -2.73 -1.14
N ILE A 120 15.87 -3.31 -0.18
CA ILE A 120 17.16 -3.98 -0.41
C ILE A 120 16.96 -5.20 -1.32
N LEU A 121 16.00 -6.07 -0.98
CA LEU A 121 15.66 -7.25 -1.77
C LEU A 121 15.29 -6.90 -3.23
N LEU A 122 14.52 -5.84 -3.43
CA LEU A 122 14.16 -5.38 -4.78
C LEU A 122 15.40 -4.91 -5.56
N LYS A 123 16.37 -4.26 -4.91
CA LYS A 123 17.62 -3.84 -5.53
C LYS A 123 18.44 -5.07 -5.96
N GLU A 124 18.63 -6.04 -5.05
CA GLU A 124 19.33 -7.30 -5.35
C GLU A 124 18.64 -8.08 -6.49
N PHE A 125 17.32 -8.13 -6.47
CA PHE A 125 16.54 -8.80 -7.51
C PHE A 125 16.71 -8.14 -8.88
N LEU A 126 16.75 -6.80 -8.95
CA LEU A 126 17.02 -6.08 -10.20
C LEU A 126 18.42 -6.39 -10.73
N THR A 127 19.45 -6.40 -9.87
CA THR A 127 20.81 -6.77 -10.24
C THR A 127 20.88 -8.19 -10.83
N LEU A 128 20.24 -9.15 -10.16
CA LEU A 128 20.16 -10.54 -10.66
C LEU A 128 19.41 -10.64 -11.98
N LEU A 129 18.33 -9.87 -12.16
CA LEU A 129 17.55 -9.86 -13.39
C LEU A 129 18.37 -9.30 -14.56
N GLU A 130 19.12 -8.22 -14.36
CA GLU A 130 20.06 -7.68 -15.34
C GLU A 130 21.18 -8.67 -15.69
N ALA A 131 21.76 -9.33 -14.69
CA ALA A 131 22.76 -10.36 -14.89
C ALA A 131 22.21 -11.54 -15.71
N SER A 132 20.97 -11.95 -15.45
CA SER A 132 20.31 -13.01 -16.21
C SER A 132 20.11 -12.63 -17.69
N LEU A 133 19.80 -11.36 -17.95
CA LEU A 133 19.63 -10.84 -19.31
C LEU A 133 20.97 -10.80 -20.05
N ARG A 134 22.04 -10.35 -19.39
CA ARG A 134 23.41 -10.39 -19.93
C ARG A 134 23.87 -11.83 -20.18
N CYS A 135 23.53 -12.78 -19.30
CA CYS A 135 23.81 -14.20 -19.50
C CYS A 135 23.15 -14.79 -20.74
N ARG A 136 21.97 -14.28 -21.15
CA ARG A 136 21.33 -14.71 -22.41
C ARG A 136 22.09 -14.21 -23.64
N GLN A 137 22.78 -13.08 -23.53
CA GLN A 137 23.55 -12.46 -24.60
C GLN A 137 24.98 -13.04 -24.71
N ALA A 138 25.52 -13.55 -23.60
CA ALA A 138 26.85 -14.17 -23.56
C ALA A 138 26.93 -15.45 -24.41
N LYS A 139 28.04 -15.59 -25.14
CA LYS A 139 28.25 -16.69 -26.09
C LYS A 139 28.86 -17.91 -25.41
N THR A 140 29.74 -17.67 -24.44
CA THR A 140 30.51 -18.74 -23.80
C THR A 140 29.99 -19.05 -22.40
N LYS A 141 30.27 -20.28 -21.91
CA LYS A 141 29.93 -20.67 -20.54
C LYS A 141 30.74 -19.89 -19.50
N GLN A 142 31.98 -19.53 -19.83
CA GLN A 142 32.86 -18.76 -18.95
C GLN A 142 32.36 -17.33 -18.76
N GLU A 143 31.93 -16.65 -19.84
CA GLU A 143 31.30 -15.33 -19.75
C GLU A 143 30.05 -15.34 -18.85
N LYS A 144 29.19 -16.37 -19.01
CA LYS A 144 28.01 -16.54 -18.16
C LYS A 144 28.37 -16.72 -16.69
N ALA A 145 29.40 -17.52 -16.40
CA ALA A 145 29.87 -17.73 -15.03
C ALA A 145 30.41 -16.43 -14.41
N LEU A 146 31.18 -15.64 -15.16
CA LEU A 146 31.68 -14.34 -14.70
C LEU A 146 30.55 -13.34 -14.41
N ILE A 147 29.55 -13.25 -15.30
CA ILE A 147 28.39 -12.35 -15.11
C ILE A 147 27.62 -12.70 -13.83
N VAL A 148 27.39 -13.99 -13.57
CA VAL A 148 26.69 -14.43 -12.36
C VAL A 148 27.52 -14.16 -11.10
N LEU A 149 28.83 -14.46 -11.15
CA LEU A 149 29.73 -14.21 -10.02
C LEU A 149 29.79 -12.73 -9.65
N SER A 150 29.92 -11.83 -10.64
CA SER A 150 29.89 -10.38 -10.38
C SER A 150 28.60 -9.97 -9.69
N ALA A 151 27.44 -10.39 -10.22
CA ALA A 151 26.13 -10.02 -9.67
C ALA A 151 25.85 -10.54 -8.25
N LEU A 152 26.54 -11.61 -7.83
CA LEU A 152 26.43 -12.18 -6.48
C LEU A 152 27.43 -11.59 -5.48
N MET A 153 28.48 -10.94 -5.97
CA MET A 153 29.59 -10.40 -5.16
C MET A 153 29.62 -8.86 -5.15
N ASP A 154 28.64 -8.21 -5.78
CA ASP A 154 28.49 -6.75 -5.73
C ASP A 154 27.99 -6.34 -4.33
N ASP A 155 28.92 -6.12 -3.38
CA ASP A 155 28.70 -5.50 -2.06
C ASP A 155 28.31 -4.00 -2.18
#